data_AF-A0A930X138-F1
#
_entry.id   AF-A0A930X138-F1
#
_cell.length_a   1.000
_cell.length_b   1.000
_cell.length_c   1.000
_cell.angle_alpha   90.00
_cell.angle_beta   90.00
_cell.angle_gamma   90.00
#
_symmetry.space_group_name_H-M   'P 1'
#
loop_
_entity.id
_entity.type
_entity.pdbx_description
1 polymer ?
#
loop_
_entity_poly.entity_id
_entity_poly.type
_entity_poly.pdbx_seq_one_letter_code
_entity_poly.pdbx_strand_id
1 'polypeptide(L)'
;MAEDPQGQQLVIELWREGDDVPWGRVDIENPGGTEPPANIQIVVMANPTGRSLESWVELATSQPEVITVAGRGAIAYSATGLYESDVVLLPTPDNRAVVKISAGYADPRDPLRQVFQTVVSRLAFDSSAAIGKFNEIDYRPLQTLLAAGDWQRADLETRAILMQLAGSDDFFYPHIEPAGVANLPCEDLQILDALWSRYRDGRFGFRAQQMQWKAIPASALTQRA
;
A
#
# COMPACT_ATOMS: atom_id res chain seq x y z
N MET A 1 26.18 11.59 -13.58
CA MET A 1 24.72 11.76 -13.50
C MET A 1 24.16 10.35 -13.53
N ALA A 2 23.81 9.80 -12.37
CA ALA A 2 23.24 8.47 -12.29
C ALA A 2 21.76 8.59 -12.64
N GLU A 3 21.36 7.98 -13.75
CA GLU A 3 19.95 7.82 -14.10
C GLU A 3 19.30 6.95 -13.02
N ASP A 4 18.24 7.49 -12.43
CA ASP A 4 17.34 6.80 -11.51
C ASP A 4 16.55 5.74 -12.30
N PRO A 5 16.74 4.43 -12.05
CA PRO A 5 15.98 3.40 -12.72
C PRO A 5 14.63 3.26 -12.02
N GLN A 6 13.74 4.25 -12.19
CA GLN A 6 12.32 4.16 -11.81
C GLN A 6 11.56 3.21 -12.75
N GLY A 7 12.03 1.97 -12.84
CA GLY A 7 11.21 0.86 -13.30
C GLY A 7 10.21 0.53 -12.19
N GLN A 8 8.94 0.45 -12.56
CA GLN A 8 7.77 -0.01 -11.79
C GLN A 8 8.13 -0.67 -10.43
N GLN A 9 7.85 0.03 -9.34
CA GLN A 9 8.08 -0.44 -7.98
C GLN A 9 6.75 -0.85 -7.37
N LEU A 10 6.65 -2.08 -6.89
CA LEU A 10 5.50 -2.48 -6.07
C LEU A 10 5.79 -2.07 -4.62
N VAL A 11 4.90 -1.26 -4.05
CA VAL A 11 4.98 -0.84 -2.64
C VAL A 11 3.82 -1.47 -1.87
N ILE A 12 4.13 -2.13 -0.77
CA ILE A 12 3.14 -2.67 0.18
C ILE A 12 3.43 -2.04 1.53
N GLU A 13 2.40 -1.47 2.15
CA GLU A 13 2.50 -0.81 3.45
C GLU A 13 1.65 -1.55 4.48
N LEU A 14 2.25 -1.83 5.62
CA LEU A 14 1.61 -2.47 6.76
C LEU A 14 1.46 -1.43 7.85
N TRP A 15 0.22 -1.11 8.18
CA TRP A 15 -0.15 -0.19 9.25
C TRP A 15 -0.72 -0.95 10.43
N ARG A 16 -0.58 -0.39 11.64
CA ARG A 16 -1.32 -0.87 12.80
C ARG A 16 -2.71 -0.27 12.70
N GLU A 17 -3.73 -1.04 13.07
CA GLU A 17 -5.14 -0.62 12.97
C GLU A 17 -5.45 0.74 13.64
N GLY A 18 -4.72 1.12 14.69
CA GLY A 18 -4.88 2.42 15.36
C GLY A 18 -3.92 3.53 14.91
N ASP A 19 -2.90 3.19 14.12
CA ASP A 19 -1.89 4.14 13.61
C ASP A 19 -2.19 4.55 12.15
N ASP A 20 -3.03 3.78 11.45
CA ASP A 20 -3.63 4.22 10.19
C ASP A 20 -4.59 5.38 10.49
N VAL A 21 -4.20 6.59 10.11
CA VAL A 21 -5.07 7.77 10.06
C VAL A 21 -5.40 8.03 8.60
N PRO A 22 -6.46 7.41 8.04
CA PRO A 22 -6.84 7.69 6.68
C PRO A 22 -7.21 9.17 6.56
N TRP A 23 -6.53 9.86 5.64
CA TRP A 23 -6.89 11.18 5.12
C TRP A 23 -6.72 12.37 6.05
N GLY A 24 -5.47 12.77 6.31
CA GLY A 24 -5.21 14.16 6.69
C GLY A 24 -6.08 14.65 7.85
N ARG A 25 -6.44 13.76 8.79
CA ARG A 25 -6.63 14.20 10.16
C ARG A 25 -5.26 14.74 10.51
N VAL A 26 -5.11 16.06 10.34
CA VAL A 26 -4.26 16.87 11.18
C VAL A 26 -4.42 16.24 12.54
N ASP A 27 -3.37 15.60 13.04
CA ASP A 27 -3.37 15.14 14.41
C ASP A 27 -3.81 16.37 15.21
N ILE A 28 -5.02 16.33 15.77
CA ILE A 28 -5.63 17.51 16.38
C ILE A 28 -4.77 17.91 17.59
N GLU A 29 -3.97 16.98 18.10
CA GLU A 29 -2.95 17.15 19.12
C GLU A 29 -1.61 17.63 18.55
N ASN A 30 -1.31 17.38 17.26
CA ASN A 30 -0.07 17.80 16.59
C ASN A 30 -0.25 18.36 15.15
N PRO A 31 -0.79 19.59 15.01
CA PRO A 31 -1.17 20.14 13.71
C PRO A 31 -0.02 20.57 12.78
N GLY A 32 1.24 20.40 13.21
CA GLY A 32 2.44 20.68 12.42
C GLY A 32 3.36 19.46 12.25
N GLY A 33 2.92 18.27 12.67
CA GLY A 33 3.70 17.04 12.55
C GLY A 33 3.82 16.57 11.10
N THR A 34 4.99 16.05 10.73
CA THR A 34 5.11 15.21 9.53
C THR A 34 4.39 13.89 9.77
N GLU A 35 3.64 13.41 8.77
CA GLU A 35 2.97 12.12 8.83
C GLU A 35 3.99 11.01 9.19
N PRO A 36 3.67 10.14 10.18
CA PRO A 36 4.54 9.03 10.52
C PRO A 36 4.68 8.09 9.31
N PRO A 37 5.83 7.41 9.13
CA PRO A 37 5.98 6.44 8.06
C PRO A 37 5.09 5.23 8.32
N ALA A 38 4.80 4.43 7.30
CA ALA A 38 4.19 3.12 7.49
C ALA A 38 4.98 2.31 8.51
N ASN A 39 4.28 1.57 9.38
CA ASN A 39 4.92 0.76 10.41
C ASN A 39 5.90 -0.25 9.79
N ILE A 40 5.52 -0.90 8.68
CA ILE A 40 6.45 -1.67 7.85
C ILE A 40 6.15 -1.39 6.38
N GLN A 41 7.18 -1.12 5.60
CA GLN A 41 7.10 -0.96 4.15
C GLN A 41 7.85 -2.10 3.46
N ILE A 42 7.27 -2.65 2.39
CA ILE A 42 7.89 -3.63 1.50
C ILE A 42 7.90 -3.04 0.10
N VAL A 43 9.09 -2.84 -0.46
CA VAL A 43 9.29 -2.31 -1.81
C VAL A 43 9.95 -3.38 -2.67
N VAL A 44 9.38 -3.68 -3.82
CA VAL A 44 9.98 -4.59 -4.82
C VAL A 44 10.52 -3.76 -5.98
N MET A 45 11.84 -3.77 -6.14
CA MET A 45 12.57 -2.99 -7.13
C MET A 45 13.16 -3.89 -8.20
N ALA A 46 12.96 -3.55 -9.47
CA ALA A 46 13.54 -4.31 -10.58
C ALA A 46 15.08 -4.28 -10.54
N ASN A 47 15.72 -5.43 -10.79
CA ASN A 47 17.17 -5.58 -10.86
C ASN A 47 17.59 -6.21 -12.20
N PRO A 48 17.32 -5.54 -13.34
CA PRO A 48 17.54 -6.11 -14.67
C PRO A 48 19.03 -6.35 -14.98
N THR A 49 19.93 -5.64 -14.31
CA THR A 49 21.38 -5.74 -14.50
C THR A 49 22.07 -6.68 -13.50
N GLY A 50 21.31 -7.31 -12.60
CA GLY A 50 21.85 -8.29 -11.64
C GLY A 50 22.84 -7.69 -10.63
N ARG A 51 22.62 -6.44 -10.21
CA ARG A 51 23.43 -5.78 -9.18
C ARG A 51 23.41 -6.58 -7.87
N SER A 52 24.56 -6.61 -7.18
CA SER A 52 24.67 -7.24 -5.87
C SER A 52 23.89 -6.45 -4.81
N LEU A 53 23.42 -7.13 -3.75
CA LEU A 53 22.62 -6.52 -2.68
C LEU A 53 23.37 -5.39 -1.96
N GLU A 54 24.69 -5.50 -1.81
CA GLU A 54 25.52 -4.48 -1.16
C GLU A 54 25.41 -3.12 -1.85
N SER A 55 25.20 -3.14 -3.18
CA SER A 55 25.05 -1.91 -3.95
C SER A 55 23.69 -1.22 -3.73
N TRP A 56 22.73 -1.89 -3.07
CA TRP A 56 21.41 -1.35 -2.71
C TRP A 56 21.36 -0.85 -1.25
N VAL A 57 22.45 -0.99 -0.50
CA VAL A 57 22.54 -0.47 0.88
C VAL A 57 22.65 1.05 0.82
N GLU A 58 21.73 1.72 1.50
CA GLU A 58 21.60 3.19 1.50
C GLU A 58 21.53 3.71 2.93
N LEU A 59 22.24 4.81 3.20
CA LEU A 59 22.17 5.56 4.46
C LEU A 59 22.37 4.69 5.73
N ALA A 60 23.16 3.62 5.63
CA ALA A 60 23.39 2.69 6.72
C ALA A 60 24.09 3.37 7.91
N THR A 61 23.54 3.15 9.11
CA THR A 61 24.08 3.59 10.39
C THR A 61 24.65 2.44 11.22
N SER A 62 24.26 1.20 10.92
CA SER A 62 24.93 -0.01 11.41
C SER A 62 25.82 -0.62 10.33
N GLN A 63 26.74 -1.49 10.73
CA GLN A 63 27.41 -2.36 9.77
C GLN A 63 26.37 -3.30 9.12
N PRO A 64 26.33 -3.41 7.78
CA PRO A 64 25.45 -4.36 7.13
C PRO A 64 25.86 -5.80 7.43
N GLU A 65 24.89 -6.62 7.82
CA GLU A 65 25.07 -8.02 8.18
C GLU A 65 24.41 -8.94 7.16
N VAL A 66 25.11 -10.00 6.79
CA VAL A 66 24.54 -11.04 5.92
C VAL A 66 23.72 -12.00 6.78
N ILE A 67 22.43 -12.08 6.48
CA ILE A 67 21.48 -12.96 7.15
C ILE A 67 20.80 -13.88 6.15
N THR A 68 19.95 -14.80 6.63
CA THR A 68 19.10 -15.64 5.78
C THR A 68 17.63 -15.28 6.01
N VAL A 69 16.93 -14.93 4.94
CA VAL A 69 15.49 -14.60 4.97
C VAL A 69 14.81 -15.33 3.82
N ALA A 70 13.67 -15.97 4.08
CA ALA A 70 12.95 -16.78 3.10
C ALA A 70 13.83 -17.82 2.37
N GLY A 71 14.83 -18.38 3.08
CA GLY A 71 15.80 -19.34 2.52
C GLY A 71 16.86 -18.74 1.60
N ARG A 72 17.05 -17.41 1.60
CA ARG A 72 17.97 -16.70 0.70
C ARG A 72 18.93 -15.82 1.48
N GLY A 73 20.13 -15.62 0.93
CA GLY A 73 21.07 -14.63 1.44
C GLY A 73 20.47 -13.22 1.33
N ALA A 74 20.49 -12.51 2.43
CA ALA A 74 19.91 -11.18 2.57
C ALA A 74 20.88 -10.27 3.35
N ILE A 75 20.69 -8.96 3.27
CA ILE A 75 21.45 -7.97 4.01
C ILE A 75 20.52 -7.25 4.98
N ALA A 76 20.85 -7.28 6.27
CA ALA A 76 20.16 -6.51 7.30
C ALA A 76 21.05 -5.37 7.80
N TYR A 77 20.46 -4.20 8.01
CA TYR A 77 21.14 -3.04 8.56
C TYR A 77 20.15 -2.03 9.14
N SER A 78 20.61 -1.20 10.07
CA SER A 78 19.89 0.00 10.46
C SER A 78 20.33 1.17 9.57
N ALA A 79 19.39 2.06 9.24
CA ALA A 79 19.60 3.22 8.40
C ALA A 79 18.95 4.47 9.00
N THR A 80 19.33 5.63 8.49
CA THR A 80 18.75 6.91 8.90
C THR A 80 18.26 7.72 7.70
N GLY A 81 17.38 8.68 7.95
CA GLY A 81 16.75 9.55 6.97
C GLY A 81 15.89 10.57 7.68
N LEU A 82 14.62 10.73 7.27
CA LEU A 82 13.63 11.46 8.09
C LEU A 82 13.33 10.74 9.42
N TYR A 83 13.47 9.42 9.44
CA TYR A 83 13.31 8.55 10.62
C TYR A 83 14.47 7.57 10.72
N GLU A 84 14.71 6.99 11.90
CA GLU A 84 15.54 5.79 11.99
C GLU A 84 14.78 4.61 11.42
N SER A 85 15.49 3.64 10.86
CA SER A 85 14.85 2.45 10.30
C SER A 85 15.71 1.21 10.43
N ASP A 86 15.06 0.06 10.58
CA ASP A 86 15.67 -1.25 10.36
C ASP A 86 15.28 -1.70 8.95
N VAL A 87 16.25 -2.18 8.18
CA VAL A 87 16.10 -2.53 6.76
C VAL A 87 16.63 -3.94 6.49
N VAL A 88 15.90 -4.69 5.67
CA VAL A 88 16.30 -5.98 5.12
C VAL A 88 16.16 -5.97 3.61
N LEU A 89 17.25 -6.30 2.91
CA LEU A 89 17.32 -6.46 1.46
C LEU A 89 17.46 -7.93 1.11
N LEU A 90 16.61 -8.44 0.22
CA LEU A 90 16.69 -9.82 -0.26
C LEU A 90 16.29 -9.94 -1.75
N PRO A 91 16.85 -10.88 -2.50
CA PRO A 91 16.48 -11.06 -3.91
C PRO A 91 15.16 -11.84 -4.03
N THR A 92 14.37 -11.55 -5.07
CA THR A 92 13.21 -12.39 -5.47
C THR A 92 13.68 -13.74 -6.02
N PRO A 93 12.93 -14.85 -5.87
CA PRO A 93 13.39 -16.21 -6.23
C PRO A 93 14.04 -16.35 -7.61
N ASP A 94 13.58 -15.59 -8.60
CA ASP A 94 14.09 -15.54 -9.97
C ASP A 94 15.31 -14.62 -10.17
N ASN A 95 15.76 -13.95 -9.11
CA ASN A 95 16.84 -12.95 -9.04
C ASN A 95 16.64 -11.74 -9.96
N ARG A 96 15.40 -11.47 -10.40
CA ARG A 96 15.10 -10.34 -11.29
C ARG A 96 14.76 -9.05 -10.55
N ALA A 97 14.54 -9.12 -9.23
CA ALA A 97 14.23 -7.98 -8.39
C ALA A 97 14.85 -8.10 -6.99
N VAL A 98 14.92 -6.96 -6.31
CA VAL A 98 15.30 -6.83 -4.91
C VAL A 98 14.08 -6.40 -4.12
N VAL A 99 13.78 -7.12 -3.04
CA VAL A 99 12.78 -6.76 -2.05
C VAL A 99 13.50 -6.00 -0.93
N LYS A 100 13.02 -4.80 -0.61
CA LYS A 100 13.43 -3.99 0.55
C LYS A 100 12.28 -3.98 1.54
N ILE A 101 12.52 -4.51 2.74
CA ILE A 101 11.58 -4.46 3.85
C ILE A 101 12.16 -3.50 4.88
N SER A 102 11.40 -2.49 5.29
CA SER A 102 11.85 -1.51 6.27
C SER A 102 10.79 -1.19 7.30
N ALA A 103 11.20 -0.96 8.54
CA ALA A 103 10.36 -0.39 9.58
C ALA A 103 10.98 0.92 10.07
N GLY A 104 10.25 2.02 9.96
CA GLY A 104 10.67 3.33 10.46
C GLY A 104 10.23 3.53 11.91
N TYR A 105 11.08 4.13 12.74
CA TYR A 105 10.78 4.41 14.15
C TYR A 105 11.54 5.64 14.65
N ALA A 106 11.02 6.26 15.71
CA ALA A 106 11.64 7.43 16.35
C ALA A 106 12.40 7.07 17.64
N ASP A 107 11.98 6.02 18.36
CA ASP A 107 12.68 5.50 19.55
C ASP A 107 13.28 4.12 19.21
N PRO A 108 14.58 3.88 19.44
CA PRO A 108 15.20 2.57 19.26
C PRO A 108 14.56 1.44 20.09
N ARG A 109 13.74 1.77 21.09
CA ARG A 109 12.99 0.83 21.94
C ARG A 109 11.55 0.62 21.46
N ASP A 110 11.18 1.14 20.29
CA ASP A 110 9.85 0.97 19.74
C ASP A 110 9.50 -0.53 19.57
N PRO A 111 8.37 -1.01 20.14
CA PRO A 111 7.91 -2.38 19.96
C PRO A 111 7.78 -2.81 18.49
N LEU A 112 7.59 -1.86 17.57
CA LEU A 112 7.56 -2.10 16.13
C LEU A 112 8.80 -2.84 15.62
N ARG A 113 9.98 -2.59 16.20
CA ARG A 113 11.21 -3.29 15.83
C ARG A 113 11.09 -4.80 16.06
N GLN A 114 10.45 -5.22 17.15
CA GLN A 114 10.23 -6.65 17.42
C GLN A 114 9.21 -7.27 16.46
N VAL A 115 8.17 -6.49 16.09
CA VAL A 115 7.20 -6.91 15.08
C VAL A 115 7.89 -7.07 13.72
N PHE A 116 8.74 -6.12 13.34
CA PHE A 116 9.54 -6.18 12.12
C PHE A 116 10.40 -7.44 12.06
N GLN A 117 11.12 -7.77 13.13
CA GLN A 117 11.88 -9.03 13.20
C GLN A 117 10.98 -10.27 13.05
N THR A 118 9.76 -10.22 13.59
CA THR A 118 8.78 -11.30 13.43
C THR A 118 8.33 -11.42 11.97
N VAL A 119 8.07 -10.31 11.27
CA VAL A 119 7.72 -10.29 9.85
C VAL A 119 8.86 -10.86 9.00
N VAL A 120 10.08 -10.37 9.20
CA VAL A 120 11.27 -10.84 8.48
C VAL A 120 11.49 -12.34 8.69
N SER A 121 11.41 -12.82 9.93
CA SER A 121 11.65 -14.25 10.24
C SER A 121 10.60 -15.21 9.68
N ARG A 122 9.37 -14.72 9.41
CA ARG A 122 8.26 -15.51 8.87
C ARG A 122 8.07 -15.32 7.37
N LEU A 123 8.81 -14.40 6.75
CA LEU A 123 8.71 -14.14 5.33
C LEU A 123 9.04 -15.41 4.54
N ALA A 124 8.15 -15.75 3.62
CA ALA A 124 8.33 -16.84 2.68
C ALA A 124 7.87 -16.39 1.29
N PHE A 125 8.57 -16.86 0.26
CA PHE A 125 8.04 -16.78 -1.10
C PHE A 125 7.15 -17.98 -1.34
N ASP A 126 5.88 -17.74 -1.65
CA ASP A 126 5.00 -18.83 -2.08
C ASP A 126 5.46 -19.33 -3.45
N SER A 127 5.51 -20.65 -3.61
CA SER A 127 5.90 -21.35 -4.84
C SER A 127 4.76 -21.40 -5.87
N SER A 128 3.67 -20.68 -5.63
CA SER A 128 2.60 -20.44 -6.60
C SER A 128 3.17 -19.87 -7.91
N ALA A 129 3.53 -20.78 -8.80
CA ALA A 129 3.89 -20.54 -10.20
C ALA A 129 2.73 -19.97 -11.02
N ALA A 130 1.60 -19.66 -10.39
CA ALA A 130 0.71 -18.63 -10.88
C ALA A 130 1.26 -17.27 -10.42
N ILE A 131 2.21 -16.73 -11.18
CA ILE A 131 2.07 -15.30 -11.53
C ILE A 131 0.82 -15.26 -12.43
N GLY A 132 -0.34 -15.52 -11.84
CA GLY A 132 -1.58 -15.05 -12.37
C GLY A 132 -1.38 -13.55 -12.43
N LYS A 133 -1.56 -12.97 -13.61
CA LYS A 133 -2.27 -11.71 -13.72
C LYS A 133 -2.97 -11.40 -12.40
N PHE A 134 -2.54 -10.36 -11.67
CA PHE A 134 -3.30 -9.79 -10.55
C PHE A 134 -4.60 -9.15 -11.08
N ASN A 135 -5.35 -9.88 -11.92
CA ASN A 135 -6.52 -9.41 -12.64
C ASN A 135 -7.81 -9.82 -11.94
N GLU A 136 -7.75 -10.66 -10.92
CA GLU A 136 -8.95 -11.04 -10.17
C GLU A 136 -8.87 -10.46 -8.77
N ILE A 137 -9.65 -9.41 -8.54
CA ILE A 137 -9.81 -8.78 -7.24
C ILE A 137 -10.53 -9.76 -6.31
N ASP A 138 -9.98 -9.96 -5.10
CA ASP A 138 -10.70 -10.69 -4.06
C ASP A 138 -11.65 -9.76 -3.30
N TYR A 139 -12.94 -9.87 -3.57
CA TYR A 139 -13.97 -9.06 -2.90
C TYR A 139 -14.48 -9.64 -1.57
N ARG A 140 -13.99 -10.80 -1.13
CA ARG A 140 -14.47 -11.43 0.11
C ARG A 140 -14.19 -10.60 1.37
N PRO A 141 -13.05 -9.89 1.50
CA PRO A 141 -12.82 -8.98 2.63
C PRO A 141 -13.88 -7.88 2.67
N LEU A 142 -14.13 -7.21 1.54
CA LEU A 142 -15.16 -6.18 1.42
C LEU A 142 -16.55 -6.71 1.79
N GLN A 143 -16.92 -7.90 1.29
CA GLN A 143 -18.19 -8.55 1.64
C GLN A 143 -18.33 -8.78 3.14
N THR A 144 -17.26 -9.21 3.80
CA THR A 144 -17.24 -9.49 5.24
C THR A 144 -17.45 -8.21 6.04
N LEU A 145 -16.74 -7.14 5.67
CA LEU A 145 -16.85 -5.82 6.32
C LEU A 145 -18.25 -5.22 6.15
N LEU A 146 -18.80 -5.28 4.93
CA LEU A 146 -20.15 -4.79 4.65
C LEU A 146 -21.23 -5.60 5.40
N ALA A 147 -21.06 -6.92 5.51
CA ALA A 147 -21.97 -7.78 6.28
C ALA A 147 -21.93 -7.48 7.79
N ALA A 148 -20.76 -7.14 8.32
CA ALA A 148 -20.57 -6.72 9.71
C ALA A 148 -21.08 -5.30 9.99
N GLY A 149 -21.35 -4.50 8.95
CA GLY A 149 -21.71 -3.09 9.08
C GLY A 149 -20.54 -2.19 9.46
N ASP A 150 -19.30 -2.64 9.27
CA ASP A 150 -18.10 -1.80 9.45
C ASP A 150 -17.87 -0.96 8.19
N TRP A 151 -18.68 0.09 8.06
CA TRP A 151 -18.70 0.94 6.86
C TRP A 151 -17.38 1.68 6.64
N GLN A 152 -16.67 2.02 7.71
CA GLN A 152 -15.41 2.74 7.62
C GLN A 152 -14.33 1.84 7.01
N ARG A 153 -14.18 0.60 7.51
CA ARG A 153 -13.22 -0.34 6.90
C ARG A 153 -13.65 -0.77 5.51
N ALA A 154 -14.95 -0.94 5.25
CA ALA A 154 -15.44 -1.27 3.91
C ALA A 154 -15.11 -0.18 2.88
N ASP A 155 -15.13 1.10 3.28
CA ASP A 155 -14.74 2.23 2.43
C ASP A 155 -13.23 2.18 2.11
N LEU A 156 -12.39 1.91 3.12
CA LEU A 156 -10.94 1.75 2.94
C LEU A 156 -10.60 0.59 2.02
N GLU A 157 -11.26 -0.55 2.19
CA GLU A 157 -11.09 -1.72 1.32
C GLU A 157 -11.54 -1.42 -0.12
N THR A 158 -12.66 -0.71 -0.29
CA THR A 158 -13.12 -0.29 -1.62
C THR A 158 -12.10 0.60 -2.31
N ARG A 159 -11.47 1.53 -1.58
CA ARG A 159 -10.40 2.39 -2.09
C ARG A 159 -9.18 1.57 -2.50
N ALA A 160 -8.72 0.64 -1.66
CA ALA A 160 -7.59 -0.22 -1.97
C ALA A 160 -7.82 -1.02 -3.27
N ILE A 161 -9.03 -1.59 -3.44
CA ILE A 161 -9.43 -2.27 -4.67
C ILE A 161 -9.36 -1.34 -5.88
N LEU A 162 -9.92 -0.12 -5.78
CA LEU A 162 -9.92 0.83 -6.89
C LEU A 162 -8.51 1.24 -7.31
N MET A 163 -7.59 1.41 -6.35
CA MET A 163 -6.20 1.72 -6.64
C MET A 163 -5.49 0.58 -7.36
N GLN A 164 -5.69 -0.64 -6.88
CA GLN A 164 -5.16 -1.85 -7.53
C GLN A 164 -5.67 -1.95 -8.98
N LEU A 165 -6.97 -1.69 -9.20
CA LEU A 165 -7.57 -1.70 -10.54
C LEU A 165 -7.04 -0.58 -11.44
N ALA A 166 -6.71 0.57 -10.88
CA ALA A 166 -6.11 1.68 -11.59
C ALA A 166 -4.62 1.49 -11.89
N GLY A 167 -3.98 0.45 -11.33
CA GLY A 167 -2.54 0.24 -11.40
C GLY A 167 -1.75 1.34 -10.67
N SER A 168 -2.34 1.94 -9.63
CA SER A 168 -1.68 2.93 -8.79
C SER A 168 -0.99 2.24 -7.62
N ASP A 169 0.31 2.48 -7.48
CA ASP A 169 1.16 1.91 -6.42
C ASP A 169 1.36 2.89 -5.23
N ASP A 170 0.77 4.09 -5.30
CA ASP A 170 0.93 5.14 -4.27
C ASP A 170 -0.18 5.05 -3.20
N PHE A 171 0.07 4.25 -2.17
CA PHE A 171 -0.78 4.12 -0.99
C PHE A 171 -0.65 5.26 0.02
N PHE A 172 0.35 6.13 -0.13
CA PHE A 172 0.62 7.25 0.77
C PHE A 172 -0.33 8.43 0.48
N TYR A 173 -0.53 8.76 -0.80
CA TYR A 173 -1.57 9.66 -1.26
C TYR A 173 -2.51 8.92 -2.21
N PRO A 174 -3.46 8.12 -1.69
CA PRO A 174 -4.31 7.28 -2.51
C PRO A 174 -5.25 8.12 -3.38
N HIS A 175 -4.81 8.44 -4.58
CA HIS A 175 -5.56 9.14 -5.61
C HIS A 175 -5.51 8.35 -6.91
N ILE A 176 -6.58 8.46 -7.69
CA ILE A 176 -6.65 7.90 -9.03
C ILE A 176 -6.76 9.09 -9.97
N GLU A 177 -5.71 9.29 -10.77
CA GLU A 177 -5.71 10.30 -11.82
C GLU A 177 -6.91 10.09 -12.76
N PRO A 178 -7.47 11.15 -13.38
CA PRO A 178 -8.63 11.01 -14.26
C PRO A 178 -8.43 9.98 -15.38
N ALA A 179 -7.20 9.84 -15.88
CA ALA A 179 -6.84 8.80 -16.85
C ALA A 179 -6.94 7.38 -16.27
N GLY A 180 -6.57 7.19 -15.00
CA GLY A 180 -6.75 5.93 -14.27
C GLY A 180 -8.23 5.59 -14.08
N VAL A 181 -9.06 6.58 -13.71
CA VAL A 181 -10.51 6.39 -13.56
C VAL A 181 -11.14 5.91 -14.87
N ALA A 182 -10.74 6.50 -16.00
CA ALA A 182 -11.24 6.12 -17.32
C ALA A 182 -10.90 4.67 -17.73
N ASN A 183 -9.85 4.10 -17.13
CA ASN A 183 -9.37 2.74 -17.41
C ASN A 183 -9.87 1.69 -16.41
N LEU A 184 -10.63 2.09 -15.39
CA LEU A 184 -11.19 1.15 -14.42
C LEU A 184 -12.13 0.14 -15.12
N PRO A 185 -11.96 -1.17 -14.89
CA PRO A 185 -12.82 -2.16 -15.54
C PRO A 185 -14.28 -2.03 -15.10
N CYS A 186 -15.19 -2.01 -16.09
CA CYS A 186 -16.62 -1.88 -15.84
C CYS A 186 -17.19 -3.00 -14.97
N GLU A 187 -16.68 -4.22 -15.10
CA GLU A 187 -17.16 -5.38 -14.35
C GLU A 187 -16.87 -5.23 -12.86
N ASP A 188 -15.64 -4.86 -12.51
CA ASP A 188 -15.23 -4.62 -11.13
C ASP A 188 -16.02 -3.46 -10.49
N LEU A 189 -16.25 -2.37 -11.23
CA LEU A 189 -17.09 -1.27 -10.77
C LEU A 189 -18.54 -1.72 -10.50
N GLN A 190 -19.08 -2.62 -11.32
CA GLN A 190 -20.41 -3.18 -11.10
C GLN A 190 -20.47 -4.08 -9.87
N ILE A 191 -19.40 -4.85 -9.60
CA ILE A 191 -19.29 -5.69 -8.40
C ILE A 191 -19.26 -4.81 -7.15
N LEU A 192 -18.37 -3.81 -7.11
CA LEU A 192 -18.27 -2.88 -5.98
C LEU A 192 -19.61 -2.18 -5.69
N ASP A 193 -20.27 -1.66 -6.72
CA ASP A 193 -21.58 -1.01 -6.57
C ASP A 193 -22.67 -1.98 -6.09
N ALA A 194 -22.71 -3.21 -6.63
CA ALA A 194 -23.66 -4.23 -6.22
C ALA A 194 -23.48 -4.65 -4.76
N LEU A 195 -22.24 -4.75 -4.28
CA LEU A 195 -21.92 -5.05 -2.90
C LEU A 195 -22.42 -3.96 -1.95
N TRP A 196 -22.06 -2.70 -2.20
CA TRP A 196 -22.52 -1.57 -1.40
C TRP A 196 -24.05 -1.42 -1.41
N SER A 197 -24.66 -1.58 -2.58
CA SER A 197 -26.11 -1.52 -2.76
C SER A 197 -26.82 -2.60 -1.94
N ARG A 198 -26.34 -3.86 -1.99
CA ARG A 198 -26.95 -5.00 -1.30
C ARG A 198 -27.04 -4.80 0.21
N TYR A 199 -25.98 -4.32 0.85
CA TYR A 199 -25.93 -4.22 2.31
C TYR A 199 -26.60 -2.95 2.86
N ARG A 200 -27.01 -2.01 1.99
CA ARG A 200 -27.59 -0.72 2.37
C ARG A 200 -28.87 -0.37 1.64
N ASP A 201 -29.57 -1.36 1.10
CA ASP A 201 -30.86 -1.23 0.43
C ASP A 201 -30.81 -0.23 -0.75
N GLY A 202 -29.72 -0.26 -1.52
CA GLY A 202 -29.50 0.63 -2.66
C GLY A 202 -29.21 2.08 -2.31
N ARG A 203 -29.02 2.42 -1.03
CA ARG A 203 -28.70 3.80 -0.60
C ARG A 203 -27.25 4.19 -0.86
N PHE A 204 -26.33 3.22 -0.87
CA PHE A 204 -24.89 3.42 -1.08
C PHE A 204 -24.42 2.75 -2.37
N GLY A 205 -23.27 3.19 -2.89
CA GLY A 205 -22.70 2.77 -4.16
C GLY A 205 -22.62 3.89 -5.20
N PHE A 206 -21.85 3.66 -6.26
CA PHE A 206 -21.61 4.63 -7.33
C PHE A 206 -22.89 4.97 -8.12
N ARG A 207 -23.81 4.02 -8.30
CA ARG A 207 -25.11 4.29 -8.93
C ARG A 207 -25.95 5.24 -8.10
N ALA A 208 -25.99 5.05 -6.79
CA ALA A 208 -26.71 5.94 -5.88
C ALA A 208 -26.13 7.37 -5.96
N GLN A 209 -24.80 7.51 -5.91
CA GLN A 209 -24.12 8.79 -6.08
C GLN A 209 -24.42 9.42 -7.46
N GLN A 210 -24.37 8.64 -8.54
CA GLN A 210 -24.66 9.13 -9.89
C GLN A 210 -26.10 9.62 -10.03
N MET A 211 -27.08 8.93 -9.43
CA MET A 211 -28.47 9.37 -9.43
C MET A 211 -28.63 10.72 -8.74
N GLN A 212 -28.01 10.89 -7.56
CA GLN A 212 -28.02 12.16 -6.86
C GLN A 212 -27.33 13.26 -7.66
N TRP A 213 -26.15 12.98 -8.22
CA TRP A 213 -25.41 13.92 -9.06
C TRP A 213 -26.23 14.42 -10.25
N LYS A 214 -26.91 13.52 -10.96
CA LYS A 214 -27.78 13.87 -12.10
C LYS A 214 -29.01 14.68 -11.70
N ALA A 215 -29.46 14.57 -10.45
CA ALA A 215 -30.59 15.32 -9.92
C ALA A 215 -30.21 16.75 -9.50
N ILE A 216 -28.92 17.07 -9.39
CA ILE A 216 -28.45 18.42 -9.06
C ILE A 216 -28.67 19.35 -10.28
N PRO A 217 -29.44 20.45 -10.14
CA PRO A 217 -29.61 21.41 -11.23
C PRO A 217 -28.32 22.17 -11.52
N ALA A 218 -28.05 22.48 -12.79
CA ALA A 218 -26.87 23.22 -13.21
C ALA A 218 -26.72 24.60 -12.53
N SER A 219 -27.83 25.23 -12.15
CA SER A 219 -27.85 26.51 -11.42
C SER A 219 -27.31 26.43 -9.99
N ALA A 220 -27.32 25.24 -9.37
CA ALA A 220 -26.76 25.03 -8.03
C ALA A 220 -25.23 24.89 -8.07
N LEU A 221 -24.67 24.46 -9.19
CA LEU A 221 -23.21 24.28 -9.37
C LEU A 221 -22.47 25.61 -9.61
N THR A 222 -23.18 26.67 -10.02
CA THR A 222 -22.60 27.98 -10.38
C THR A 222 -22.49 28.96 -9.19
N GLN A 223 -23.07 28.64 -8.03
CA GLN A 223 -23.06 29.52 -6.84
C GLN A 223 -21.84 29.32 -5.91
N ARG A 224 -20.92 28.41 -6.25
CA ARG A 224 -19.77 28.05 -5.40
C ARG A 224 -18.41 28.14 -6.10
N ALA A 225 -18.34 28.79 -7.28
CA ALA A 225 -17.09 29.10 -7.96
C ALA A 225 -16.61 30.51 -7.60
#